data_AF-A0A847ANE3-F1
#
_entry.id   AF-A0A847ANE3-F1
#
_cell.length_a   1.000
_cell.length_b   1.000
_cell.length_c   1.000
_cell.angle_alpha   90.00
_cell.angle_beta   90.00
_cell.angle_gamma   90.00
#
_symmetry.space_group_name_H-M   'P 1'
#
loop_
_entity.id
_entity.type
_entity.pdbx_description
1 polymer ?
#
loop_
_entity_poly.entity_id
_entity_poly.type
_entity_poly.pdbx_seq_one_letter_code
_entity_poly.pdbx_strand_id
1 'polypeptide(L)' 'GDEVIVPTAGTCGVAKERMESKEEMHCYDWFFCTKKIDKEVILEKILKK' A
#
# COMPACT_ATOMS: atom_id res chain seq x y z
N GLY A 1 -4.27 -13.02 -2.12
CA GLY A 1 -4.64 -11.90 -3.01
C GLY A 1 -3.39 -11.27 -3.55
N ASP A 2 -3.47 -10.60 -4.68
CA ASP A 2 -2.33 -9.99 -5.39
C ASP A 2 -2.00 -8.57 -4.88
N GLU A 3 -2.65 -8.14 -3.80
CA GLU A 3 -2.45 -6.84 -3.19
C GLU A 3 -1.41 -6.91 -2.08
N VAL A 4 -0.55 -5.90 -2.01
CA VAL A 4 0.46 -5.77 -0.95
C VAL A 4 -0.07 -4.91 0.19
N ILE A 5 0.31 -5.27 1.41
CA ILE A 5 -0.04 -4.49 2.60
C ILE A 5 0.95 -3.32 2.73
N VAL A 6 0.42 -2.11 2.83
CA VAL A 6 1.21 -0.91 3.08
C VAL A 6 1.54 -0.84 4.58
N PRO A 7 2.80 -0.50 4.96
CA PRO A 7 3.15 -0.30 6.37
C PRO A 7 2.26 0.76 7.04
N THR A 8 2.02 0.59 8.33
CA THR A 8 1.18 1.47 9.14
C THR A 8 1.61 2.94 9.02
N ALA A 9 0.66 3.86 8.98
CA ALA A 9 0.98 5.28 8.96
C ALA A 9 1.67 5.70 10.29
N GLY A 10 2.85 6.32 10.20
CA GLY A 10 3.62 6.73 11.38
C GLY A 10 3.10 7.99 12.07
N THR A 11 2.19 8.73 11.44
CA THR A 11 1.61 9.97 11.99
C THR A 11 0.13 10.08 11.64
N CYS A 12 -0.61 10.83 12.47
CA CYS A 12 -2.04 11.05 12.27
C CYS A 12 -2.35 11.78 10.95
N GLY A 13 -1.46 12.67 10.48
CA GLY A 13 -1.63 13.38 9.22
C GLY A 13 -1.58 12.45 8.01
N VAL A 14 -0.58 11.55 7.98
CA VAL A 14 -0.43 10.56 6.91
C VAL A 14 -1.57 9.53 6.93
N ALA A 15 -2.06 9.16 8.12
CA ALA A 15 -3.22 8.28 8.25
C ALA A 15 -4.47 8.93 7.63
N LYS A 16 -4.71 10.21 7.93
CA LYS A 16 -5.83 10.97 7.36
C LYS A 16 -5.72 11.09 5.85
N GLU A 17 -4.55 11.44 5.33
CA GLU A 17 -4.30 11.55 3.89
C GLU A 17 -4.58 10.22 3.16
N ARG A 18 -4.19 9.08 3.74
CA ARG A 18 -4.44 7.74 3.17
C ARG A 18 -5.91 7.34 3.22
N MET A 19 -6.64 7.73 4.26
CA MET A 19 -8.08 7.45 4.36
C MET A 19 -8.91 8.35 3.43
N GLU A 20 -8.45 9.58 3.18
CA GLU A 20 -9.09 10.53 2.27
C GLU A 20 -8.73 10.24 0.79
N SER A 21 -7.52 9.75 0.53
CA SER A 21 -7.03 9.39 -0.81
C SER A 21 -7.50 7.99 -1.23
N LYS A 22 -8.55 7.93 -2.07
CA LYS A 22 -9.20 6.66 -2.47
C LYS A 22 -8.68 6.02 -3.76
N GLU A 23 -7.83 6.71 -4.54
CA GLU A 23 -7.53 6.28 -5.91
C GLU A 23 -6.34 5.32 -6.02
N GLU A 24 -5.38 5.34 -5.09
CA GLU A 24 -4.17 4.50 -5.20
C GLU A 24 -4.09 3.33 -4.20
N MET A 25 -4.83 3.38 -3.10
CA MET A 25 -4.79 2.36 -2.06
C MET A 25 -6.15 2.17 -1.43
N HIS A 26 -6.46 0.93 -1.06
CA HIS A 26 -7.69 0.60 -0.37
C HIS A 26 -7.41 0.45 1.12
N CYS A 27 -7.87 1.42 1.91
CA CYS A 27 -7.75 1.40 3.36
C CYS A 27 -9.04 0.85 3.98
N TYR A 28 -8.93 -0.32 4.62
CA TYR A 28 -10.00 -0.87 5.46
C TYR A 28 -10.01 -0.19 6.83
N ASP A 29 -8.82 0.23 7.29
CA ASP A 29 -8.61 0.96 8.52
C ASP A 29 -7.39 1.90 8.39
N TRP A 30 -7.20 2.81 9.33
CA TRP A 30 -6.10 3.80 9.32
C TRP A 30 -4.70 3.16 9.33
N PHE A 31 -4.58 1.97 9.91
CA PHE A 31 -3.35 1.18 9.97
C PHE A 31 -3.28 0.10 8.90
N PHE A 32 -4.39 -0.20 8.21
CA PHE A 32 -4.48 -1.32 7.27
C PHE A 32 -4.97 -0.88 5.90
N CYS A 33 -4.00 -0.60 5.04
CA CYS A 33 -4.22 -0.28 3.64
C CYS A 33 -3.55 -1.33 2.74
N THR A 34 -4.25 -1.71 1.67
CA THR A 34 -3.70 -2.54 0.59
C THR A 34 -3.46 -1.70 -0.66
N LYS A 35 -2.40 -2.03 -1.40
CA LYS A 35 -2.09 -1.43 -2.71
C LYS A 35 -1.96 -2.54 -3.73
N LYS A 36 -2.52 -2.34 -4.92
CA LYS A 36 -2.30 -3.23 -6.05
C LYS A 36 -0.91 -2.98 -6.63
N ILE A 37 -0.12 -4.04 -6.72
CA ILE A 37 1.18 -4.03 -7.41
C ILE A 37 1.20 -5.24 -8.34
N ASP A 38 1.63 -5.02 -9.58
CA ASP A 38 1.80 -6.09 -10.55
C ASP A 38 2.92 -7.05 -10.14
N LYS A 39 2.64 -8.35 -10.31
CA LYS A 39 3.58 -9.43 -9.98
C LYS A 39 4.91 -9.28 -10.73
N GLU A 40 4.86 -8.82 -11.97
CA GLU A 40 6.05 -8.61 -12.79
C GLU A 40 6.98 -7.55 -12.17
N VAL A 41 6.43 -6.43 -11.69
CA VAL A 41 7.19 -5.38 -11.00
C VAL A 41 7.85 -5.88 -9.72
N ILE A 42 7.16 -6.77 -8.98
CA ILE A 42 7.72 -7.41 -7.78
C ILE A 42 8.87 -8.34 -8.16
N LEU A 43 8.65 -9.21 -9.13
CA LEU A 43 9.64 -10.18 -9.57
C LEU A 43 10.89 -9.50 -10.14
N GLU A 44 10.74 -8.44 -10.94
CA GLU A 44 11.87 -7.63 -11.41
C GLU A 44 12.67 -7.01 -10.27
N LYS A 45 12.01 -6.47 -9.23
CA LYS A 45 12.69 -5.86 -8.08
C LYS A 45 13.39 -6.88 -7.19
N ILE A 46 12.86 -8.10 -7.07
CA ILE A 46 13.43 -9.16 -6.24
C ILE A 46 14.56 -9.91 -6.96
N LEU A 47 14.44 -10.10 -8.28
CA LEU A 47 15.40 -10.88 -9.08
C LEU A 47 16.64 -10.08 -9.52
N LYS A 48 16.65 -8.74 -9.33
CA LYS A 48 17.87 -7.93 -9.47
C LYS A 48 18.85 -8.30 -8.37
N LYS A 49 19.77 -9.20 -8.70
CA LYS A 49 20.90 -9.64 -7.87
C LYS A 49 22.19 -9.00 -8.34
#